data_AF-A0AAJ6CX04-F1
#
_entry.id   AF-A0AAJ6CX04-F1
#
_cell.length_a   1.000
_cell.length_b   1.000
_cell.length_c   1.000
_cell.angle_alpha   90.00
_cell.angle_beta   90.00
_cell.angle_gamma   90.00
#
_symmetry.space_group_name_H-M   'P 1'
#
loop_
_entity.id
_entity.type
_entity.pdbx_description
1 polymer ?
#
loop_
_entity_poly.entity_id
_entity_poly.type
_entity_poly.pdbx_seq_one_letter_code
_entity_poly.pdbx_strand_id
1 'polypeptide(L)' 'MTILGDVEVASFLPWINRHAAKLGLTHAICLAGPDRIELDIAGPAELIDMMEMGCSLGPIDVWVETIRRAPVESESG' A
#
# COMPACT_ATOMS: atom_id res chain seq x y z
N MET A 1 1.72 3.07 -5.72
CA MET A 1 1.99 3.57 -4.35
C MET A 1 3.28 2.95 -3.87
N THR A 2 4.12 3.71 -3.18
CA THR A 2 5.39 3.25 -2.61
C THR A 2 5.42 3.58 -1.13
N ILE A 3 5.68 2.59 -0.30
CA ILE A 3 5.75 2.68 1.16
C ILE A 3 7.20 2.42 1.57
N LEU A 4 7.78 3.30 2.40
CA LEU A 4 9.16 3.25 2.86
C LEU A 4 9.19 3.30 4.40
N GLY A 5 10.15 2.59 4.99
CA GLY A 5 10.38 2.56 6.43
C GLY A 5 10.99 1.23 6.86
N ASP A 6 10.93 0.88 8.14
CA ASP A 6 11.26 -0.45 8.63
C ASP A 6 9.99 -1.31 8.53
N VAL A 7 9.89 -2.06 7.43
CA VAL A 7 8.67 -2.75 7.03
C VAL A 7 8.87 -4.25 7.14
N GLU A 8 8.40 -4.85 8.23
CA GLU A 8 8.33 -6.30 8.40
C GLU A 8 7.36 -6.90 7.37
N VAL A 9 7.89 -7.31 6.22
CA VAL A 9 7.14 -7.78 5.04
C VAL A 9 6.18 -8.92 5.39
N ALA A 10 6.58 -9.83 6.29
CA ALA A 10 5.76 -10.97 6.66
C ALA A 10 4.48 -10.56 7.41
N SER A 11 4.53 -9.45 8.14
CA SER A 11 3.37 -8.86 8.84
C SER A 11 2.60 -7.89 7.93
N PHE A 12 3.32 -7.05 7.18
CA PHE A 12 2.69 -5.94 6.47
C PHE A 12 1.94 -6.37 5.21
N LEU A 13 2.45 -7.36 4.45
CA LEU A 13 1.75 -7.80 3.22
C LEU A 13 0.36 -8.40 3.52
N PRO A 14 0.18 -9.32 4.47
CA PRO A 14 -1.16 -9.78 4.86
C PRO A 14 -2.07 -8.64 5.32
N TRP A 15 -1.53 -7.67 6.05
CA TRP A 15 -2.26 -6.50 6.52
C TRP A 15 -2.77 -5.66 5.33
N ILE A 16 -1.88 -5.33 4.38
CA ILE A 16 -2.20 -4.55 3.16
C ILE A 16 -3.30 -5.26 2.36
N ASN A 17 -3.13 -6.56 2.11
CA ASN A 17 -4.09 -7.37 1.36
C ASN A 17 -5.48 -7.35 2.01
N ARG A 18 -5.54 -7.55 3.33
CA ARG A 18 -6.79 -7.54 4.08
C ARG A 18 -7.44 -6.16 4.10
N HIS A 19 -6.65 -5.09 4.25
CA HIS A 19 -7.17 -3.73 4.34
C HIS A 19 -7.73 -3.26 2.98
N ALA A 20 -6.99 -3.48 1.89
CA ALA A 20 -7.45 -3.18 0.54
C ALA A 20 -8.74 -3.94 0.21
N ALA A 21 -8.79 -5.25 0.49
CA ALA A 21 -10.00 -6.06 0.29
C ALA A 21 -11.19 -5.57 1.14
N LYS A 22 -10.96 -5.15 2.39
CA LYS A 22 -11.99 -4.59 3.27
C LYS A 22 -12.57 -3.28 2.72
N LEU A 23 -11.74 -2.45 2.10
CA LEU A 23 -12.16 -1.22 1.45
C LEU A 23 -12.78 -1.46 0.07
N GLY A 24 -12.68 -2.67 -0.50
CA GLY A 24 -13.15 -2.97 -1.85
C GLY A 24 -12.25 -2.40 -2.95
N LEU A 25 -10.96 -2.19 -2.65
CA LEU A 25 -9.97 -1.73 -3.61
C LEU A 25 -9.38 -2.91 -4.39
N THR A 26 -9.05 -2.68 -5.66
CA THR A 26 -8.21 -3.60 -6.43
C THR A 26 -6.76 -3.22 -6.21
N HIS A 27 -5.88 -4.19 -5.97
CA HIS A 27 -4.48 -3.94 -5.72
C HIS A 27 -3.59 -5.07 -6.24
N ALA A 28 -2.33 -4.74 -6.51
CA ALA A 28 -1.29 -5.70 -6.87
C ALA A 28 0.03 -5.30 -6.19
N ILE A 29 0.70 -6.25 -5.54
CA ILE A 29 2.03 -6.02 -4.96
C ILE A 29 3.07 -6.16 -6.08
N CYS A 30 3.83 -5.10 -6.33
CA CYS A 30 4.85 -5.04 -7.38
C CYS A 30 6.24 -5.39 -6.83
N LEU A 31 6.53 -4.93 -5.61
CA LEU A 31 7.78 -5.18 -4.91
C LEU A 31 7.52 -5.26 -3.41
N ALA A 32 8.23 -6.15 -2.71
CA ALA A 32 8.26 -6.19 -1.26
C ALA A 32 9.65 -6.56 -0.76
N GLY A 33 10.21 -5.68 0.06
CA GLY A 33 11.51 -5.83 0.71
C GLY A 33 11.48 -5.23 2.12
N PRO A 34 12.54 -5.41 2.92
CA PRO A 34 12.57 -5.05 4.33
C PRO A 34 12.44 -3.55 4.60
N ASP A 35 12.74 -2.70 3.60
CA ASP A 35 12.72 -1.25 3.72
C ASP A 35 11.70 -0.56 2.78
N ARG A 36 11.03 -1.34 1.93
CA ARG A 36 10.21 -0.83 0.83
C ARG A 36 9.15 -1.82 0.36
N ILE A 37 7.93 -1.32 0.18
CA ILE A 37 6.86 -2.03 -0.51
C ILE A 37 6.32 -1.14 -1.64
N GLU A 38 6.10 -1.73 -2.80
CA GLU A 38 5.41 -1.09 -3.92
C GLU A 38 4.18 -1.87 -4.30
N LEU A 39 3.10 -1.13 -4.53
CA LEU A 39 1.82 -1.69 -4.92
C LEU A 39 1.07 -0.76 -5.86
N ASP A 40 0.42 -1.34 -6.85
CA ASP A 40 -0.60 -0.66 -7.62
C ASP A 40 -1.94 -0.75 -6.88
N ILE A 41 -2.72 0.33 -6.95
CA ILE A 41 -4.01 0.41 -6.29
C ILE A 41 -5.02 1.16 -7.16
N ALA A 42 -6.23 0.62 -7.25
CA ALA A 42 -7.30 1.16 -8.06
C ALA A 42 -8.63 1.10 -7.32
N GLY A 43 -9.42 2.16 -7.49
CA GLY A 43 -10.72 2.35 -6.86
C GLY A 43 -11.06 3.83 -6.68
N PRO A 44 -12.16 4.14 -5.97
CA PRO A 44 -12.51 5.52 -5.62
C PRO A 44 -11.37 6.22 -4.87
N ALA A 45 -11.09 7.47 -5.23
CA ALA A 45 -9.97 8.25 -4.67
C ALA A 45 -10.04 8.33 -3.14
N GLU A 46 -11.24 8.55 -2.59
CA GLU A 46 -11.49 8.59 -1.14
C GLU A 46 -11.10 7.29 -0.41
N LEU A 47 -11.30 6.14 -1.05
CA LEU A 47 -10.92 4.84 -0.47
C LEU A 47 -9.41 4.60 -0.61
N ILE A 48 -8.78 5.09 -1.67
CA ILE A 48 -7.32 5.08 -1.81
C ILE A 48 -6.68 5.98 -0.73
N ASP A 49 -7.29 7.12 -0.40
CA ASP A 49 -6.84 7.97 0.71
C ASP A 49 -6.96 7.23 2.06
N MET A 50 -8.06 6.50 2.28
CA MET A 50 -8.21 5.65 3.47
C MET A 50 -7.16 4.53 3.52
N MET A 51 -6.78 3.95 2.38
CA MET A 51 -5.71 2.94 2.32
C MET A 51 -4.35 3.55 2.68
N GLU A 52 -4.02 4.73 2.16
CA GLU A 52 -2.78 5.44 2.51
C GLU A 52 -2.73 5.73 4.02
N MET A 53 -3.82 6.26 4.59
CA MET A 53 -3.94 6.50 6.03
C MET A 53 -3.83 5.22 6.86
N GLY A 54 -4.37 4.10 6.37
CA GLY A 54 -4.20 2.81 7.04
C GLY A 54 -2.74 2.35 7.01
N CYS A 55 -2.09 2.45 5.85
CA CYS A 55 -0.70 2.02 5.69
C CYS A 55 0.27 2.85 6.54
N SER A 56 0.00 4.16 6.76
CA SER A 56 0.85 4.99 7.63
C SER A 56 0.79 4.59 9.10
N LEU A 57 -0.30 3.92 9.51
CA LEU A 57 -0.46 3.36 10.85
C LEU A 57 0.11 1.94 10.97
N GLY A 58 0.02 1.15 9.89
CA GLY A 58 0.57 -0.20 9.81
C GLY A 58 0.04 -1.18 10.87
N PRO A 59 0.55 -2.42 10.87
CA PRO A 59 0.52 -3.26 12.07
C PRO A 59 1.53 -2.76 13.12
N ILE A 60 1.38 -3.22 14.37
CA ILE A 60 2.14 -2.70 15.52
C ILE A 60 3.66 -2.92 15.43
N ASP A 61 4.10 -3.86 14.60
CA ASP A 61 5.49 -4.27 14.39
C ASP A 61 6.14 -3.62 13.16
N VAL A 62 5.46 -2.67 12.52
CA VAL A 62 5.93 -1.98 11.33
C VAL A 62 6.08 -0.49 11.60
N TRP A 63 7.14 0.12 11.08
CA TRP A 63 7.36 1.56 11.15
C TRP A 63 7.39 2.16 9.75
N VAL A 64 6.31 2.86 9.37
CA VAL A 64 6.26 3.58 8.09
C VAL A 64 6.77 5.00 8.26
N GLU A 65 7.77 5.37 7.47
CA GLU A 65 8.35 6.71 7.47
C GLU A 65 7.74 7.60 6.40
N THR A 66 7.44 7.04 5.23
CA THR A 66 6.98 7.82 4.08
C THR A 66 6.11 6.95 3.17
N ILE A 67 5.01 7.54 2.68
CA ILE A 67 4.22 7.00 1.58
C ILE A 67 4.27 7.99 0.42
N ARG A 68 4.46 7.45 -0.79
CA ARG A 68 4.42 8.20 -2.05
C ARG A 68 3.35 7.62 -2.95
N ARG A 69 2.48 8.48 -3.47
CA ARG A 69 1.51 8.15 -4.52
C ARG A 69 1.92 8.79 -5.83
N ALA A 70 1.82 8.01 -6.88
CA ALA A 70 1.88 8.47 -8.26
C ALA A 70 0.69 7.85 -8.99
N PRO A 71 0.03 8.57 -9.91
CA PRO A 71 -0.93 7.95 -10.83
C PRO A 71 -0.24 6.79 -11.55
N VAL A 72 -0.94 5.68 -11.71
CA VAL A 72 -0.50 4.64 -12.64
C VAL A 72 -0.70 5.22 -14.03
N GLU A 73 0.37 5.34 -14.82
CA GLU A 73 0.25 5.74 -16.21
C GLU A 73 -0.56 4.67 -16.93
N SER A 74 -1.82 4.97 -17.26
CA SER A 74 -2.59 4.13 -18.15
C SER A 74 -1.93 4.21 -19.52
N GLU A 75 -1.31 3.12 -19.99
CA GLU A 75 -0.98 2.99 -21.41
C GLU A 75 -2.29 3.18 -22.19
N SER A 76 -2.42 4.33 -22.83
CA SER A 76 -3.54 4.64 -23.71
C SER A 76 -3.27 3.89 -25.01
N GLY A 77 -3.78 2.66 -25.09
CA GLY A 77 -3.80 1.83 -26.30
C GLY A 77 -4.98 2.15 -27.20
#